data_AF-A0A971SF23-F1
#
_entry.id   AF-A0A971SF23-F1
#
_cell.length_a   1.000
_cell.length_b   1.000
_cell.length_c   1.000
_cell.angle_alpha   90.00
_cell.angle_beta   90.00
_cell.angle_gamma   90.00
#
_symmetry.space_group_name_H-M   'P 1'
#
loop_
_entity.id
_entity.type
_entity.pdbx_description
1 polymer ?
#
loop_
_entity_poly.entity_id
_entity_poly.type
_entity_poly.pdbx_seq_one_letter_code
_entity_poly.pdbx_strand_id
1 'polypeptide(L)' 'MRISTRGRYGLRALVDMALNNPVEVTTLRSIAENQNISESYLEQVFTNLRKAGNIYRP' A
#
# COMPACT_ATOMS: atom_id res chain seq x y z
N MET A 1 -17.43 5.69 -21.90
CA MET A 1 -16.33 6.17 -21.01
C MET A 1 -15.19 5.16 -21.06
N ARG A 2 -14.00 5.56 -21.54
CA ARG A 2 -12.79 4.71 -21.51
C ARG A 2 -11.96 5.08 -20.29
N ILE A 3 -12.21 4.42 -19.16
CA ILE A 3 -11.30 4.50 -18.02
C ILE A 3 -10.00 3.80 -18.43
N SER A 4 -8.89 4.52 -18.29
CA SER A 4 -7.57 3.97 -18.53
C SER A 4 -7.31 2.81 -17.56
N THR A 5 -6.47 1.87 -17.97
CA THR A 5 -6.08 0.72 -17.14
C THR A 5 -5.62 1.19 -15.75
N ARG A 6 -4.83 2.27 -15.71
CA ARG A 6 -4.39 2.94 -14.46
C ARG A 6 -5.55 3.44 -13.60
N GLY A 7 -6.56 4.08 -14.19
CA GLY A 7 -7.73 4.55 -13.44
C GLY A 7 -8.54 3.41 -12.83
N ARG A 8 -8.65 2.27 -13.53
CA ARG A 8 -9.36 1.09 -13.02
C ARG A 8 -8.63 0.44 -11.84
N TYR A 9 -7.30 0.34 -11.90
CA TYR A 9 -6.49 -0.21 -10.80
C TYR A 9 -6.44 0.74 -9.60
N GLY A 10 -6.34 2.06 -9.83
CA GLY A 10 -6.38 3.06 -8.77
C GLY A 10 -7.70 3.05 -8.00
N LEU A 11 -8.84 2.95 -8.69
CA LEU A 11 -10.15 2.89 -8.04
C LEU A 11 -10.32 1.62 -7.21
N ARG A 12 -9.81 0.48 -7.70
CA ARG A 12 -9.80 -0.79 -6.94
C ARG A 12 -8.98 -0.68 -5.67
N ALA A 13 -7.80 -0.09 -5.72
CA ALA A 13 -6.94 0.10 -4.55
C ALA A 13 -7.60 1.02 -3.50
N LEU A 14 -8.32 2.06 -3.92
CA LEU A 14 -9.05 2.94 -3.01
C LEU A 14 -10.21 2.23 -2.30
N VAL A 15 -10.97 1.42 -3.04
CA VAL A 15 -12.08 0.63 -2.47
C VAL A 15 -11.55 -0.47 -1.54
N ASP A 16 -10.47 -1.14 -1.92
CA ASP A 16 -9.82 -2.17 -1.11
C ASP A 16 -9.29 -1.60 0.21
N MET A 17 -8.64 -0.43 0.16
CA MET A 17 -8.18 0.29 1.35
C MET A 17 -9.35 0.72 2.25
N ALA A 18 -10.45 1.20 1.67
CA ALA A 18 -11.62 1.64 2.43
C ALA A 18 -12.41 0.49 3.08
N LEU A 19 -12.42 -0.69 2.45
CA LEU A 19 -13.17 -1.85 2.94
C LEU A 19 -12.37 -2.72 3.91
N ASN A 20 -11.04 -2.80 3.75
CA ASN A 20 -10.22 -3.76 4.50
C ASN A 20 -9.45 -3.17 5.70
N ASN A 21 -9.50 -1.86 5.98
CA ASN A 21 -8.72 -1.31 7.10
C ASN A 21 -9.30 -0.05 7.73
N PRO A 22 -9.88 -0.15 8.95
CA PRO A 22 -9.89 0.98 9.86
C PRO A 22 -8.76 0.93 10.91
N VAL A 23 -8.28 -0.23 11.38
CA VAL A 23 -7.37 -0.26 12.56
C VAL A 23 -6.49 -1.52 12.67
N GLU A 24 -5.83 -1.98 11.61
CA GLU A 24 -4.74 -2.96 11.82
C GLU A 24 -3.42 -2.47 11.25
N VAL A 25 -2.46 -2.31 12.16
CA VAL A 25 -1.07 -2.00 11.87
C VAL A 25 -0.50 -3.18 11.09
N THR A 26 -0.63 -3.13 9.77
CA THR A 26 -0.11 -4.17 8.90
C THR A 26 1.41 -4.11 8.93
N THR A 27 2.06 -5.21 9.30
CA THR A 27 3.52 -5.30 9.37
C THR A 27 4.11 -5.39 7.97
N LEU A 28 5.30 -4.79 7.77
CA LEU A 28 6.03 -4.87 6.49
C LEU A 28 6.26 -6.33 6.07
N ARG A 29 6.52 -7.20 7.03
CA ARG A 29 6.62 -8.66 6.85
C ARG A 29 5.38 -9.30 6.22
N SER A 30 4.18 -8.98 6.72
CA SER A 30 2.93 -9.51 6.14
C SER A 30 2.76 -9.08 4.69
N ILE A 31 3.13 -7.84 4.37
CA ILE A 31 3.07 -7.31 3.00
C ILE A 31 4.12 -8.00 2.11
N ALA A 32 5.33 -8.22 2.63
CA ALA A 32 6.42 -8.91 1.94
C ALA A 32 6.03 -10.35 1.56
N GLU A 33 5.45 -11.09 2.50
CA GLU A 33 5.00 -12.47 2.31
C GLU A 33 3.82 -12.54 1.31
N ASN A 34 2.82 -11.66 1.45
CA ASN A 34 1.65 -11.66 0.56
C ASN A 34 1.96 -11.24 -0.88
N GLN A 35 2.92 -10.34 -1.07
CA GLN A 35 3.28 -9.79 -2.38
C GLN A 35 4.52 -10.47 -2.99
N ASN A 36 5.12 -11.44 -2.30
CA ASN A 36 6.33 -12.13 -2.74
C ASN A 36 7.49 -11.17 -3.08
N ILE A 37 7.64 -10.12 -2.27
CA ILE A 37 8.69 -9.09 -2.40
C ILE A 37 9.52 -9.05 -1.12
N SER A 38 10.80 -8.70 -1.22
CA SER A 38 11.65 -8.67 -0.03
C SER A 38 11.25 -7.55 0.93
N GLU A 39 11.31 -7.85 2.23
CA GLU A 39 10.99 -6.88 3.28
C GLU A 39 11.91 -5.64 3.20
N SER A 40 13.19 -5.83 2.86
CA SER A 40 14.15 -4.74 2.66
C SER A 40 13.76 -3.81 1.51
N TYR A 41 13.20 -4.34 0.42
CA TYR A 41 12.72 -3.52 -0.69
C TYR A 41 11.48 -2.71 -0.28
N LEU A 42 10.54 -3.34 0.43
CA LEU A 42 9.39 -2.65 1.03
C LEU A 42 9.82 -1.54 1.99
N GLU A 43 10.84 -1.79 2.81
CA GLU A 43 11.35 -0.81 3.77
C GLU A 43 11.91 0.45 3.08
N GLN A 44 12.63 0.28 1.95
CA GLN A 44 13.10 1.40 1.14
C GLN A 44 11.95 2.20 0.52
N VAL A 45 10.95 1.50 -0.05
CA VAL A 45 9.76 2.14 -0.65
C VAL A 45 8.97 2.91 0.42
N PHE A 46 8.74 2.31 1.58
CA PHE A 46 8.03 2.94 2.69
C PHE A 46 8.82 4.10 3.30
N THR A 47 10.16 4.05 3.33
CA THR A 47 10.99 5.17 3.77
C THR A 47 10.77 6.40 2.88
N ASN A 48 10.65 6.21 1.57
CA ASN A 48 10.37 7.31 0.63
C ASN A 48 8.93 7.83 0.77
N LEU A 49 7.95 6.95 0.99
CA LEU A 49 6.57 7.34 1.22
C LEU A 49 6.34 8.07 2.55
N ARG A 50 7.10 7.70 3.60
CA ARG A 50 7.13 8.42 4.90
C ARG A 50 7.66 9.83 4.74
N LYS A 51 8.75 10.03 3.99
CA LYS A 51 9.30 11.36 3.69
C LYS A 51 8.30 12.26 2.97
N ALA A 52 7.40 11.66 2.19
CA ALA A 52 6.34 12.38 1.48
C ALA A 52 5.09 12.67 2.35
N GLY A 53 5.08 12.28 3.64
CA GLY A 53 3.98 12.57 4.58
C GLY A 53 2.74 11.67 4.42
N ASN A 54 2.79 10.64 3.57
CA ASN A 54 1.63 9.82 3.22
C ASN A 54 1.43 8.59 4.13
N ILE A 55 2.35 8.32 5.07
CA ILE A 55 2.29 7.15 5.95
C ILE A 55 2.79 7.53 7.36
N TYR A 56 1.97 7.28 8.38
CA TYR A 56 2.32 7.45 9.79
C TYR A 56 2.57 6.08 10.43
N ARG A 57 3.59 6.00 11.30
CA ARG A 57 3.75 4.88 12.24
C ARG A 57 3.21 5.40 13.59
N PRO A 58 2.29 4.70 14.27
CA PRO A 58 2.02 4.98 15.68
C PRO A 58 3.27 4.73 16.53
#